data_AF-A0A952FJN4-F1
#
_entry.id   AF-A0A952FJN4-F1
#
_cell.length_a   1.000
_cell.length_b   1.000
_cell.length_c   1.000
_cell.angle_alpha   90.00
_cell.angle_beta   90.00
_cell.angle_gamma   90.00
#
_symmetry.space_group_name_H-M   'P 1'
#
loop_
_entity.id
_entity.type
_entity.pdbx_description
1 polymer ?
#
loop_
_entity_poly.entity_id
_entity_poly.type
_entity_poly.pdbx_seq_one_letter_code
_entity_poly.pdbx_strand_id
1 'polypeptide(L)'
;MKPQPSLEDPDAVRRIQQALAQLGFFANGADLPGVFGSGTTAAVVAFQRSAFPADGSQWDGLVGRGTLAKLDARLLAGPAPRPGPSPSTDEVVQTMSAEDTQPVTFGYRIVEPSSVSRVDPGSGNLVTFGTMTPKVPIRRLMYRITRQGKVYWVGAAVPTTVEAFDEAQVFFHPAPGQAGLSDGDYPTFGGRWDTVYRYVPWLGSQLAESGRKQVLLVPFMAGHMYSTLGFLAGDPVARITELLGIIRGTVTGDATPPTVRAIGGASFSVGISALATFAQQAAPSGLLTDLTDFDGLYSNSPHKHFSGAGGAVLRRYMQGGLRPGGLRVYSAPGPRWAEFPPAAKTGKDVHALMPNLFLHAMSWLS
;
A
#
# COMPACT_ATOMS: atom_id res chain seq x y z
N MET A 1 -43.68 14.94 14.31
CA MET A 1 -42.57 13.98 14.51
C MET A 1 -43.00 12.97 15.55
N LYS A 2 -43.06 11.68 15.22
CA LYS A 2 -43.24 10.63 16.24
C LYS A 2 -41.87 10.35 16.86
N PRO A 3 -41.72 10.33 18.19
CA PRO A 3 -40.44 10.05 18.82
C PRO A 3 -40.04 8.61 18.52
N GLN A 4 -38.76 8.37 18.18
CA GLN A 4 -38.18 7.05 18.03
C GLN A 4 -37.79 6.51 19.42
N PRO A 5 -38.50 5.53 19.99
CA PRO A 5 -38.14 4.96 21.28
C PRO A 5 -37.33 3.68 21.02
N SER A 6 -36.00 3.78 21.03
CA SER A 6 -35.03 2.68 21.33
C SER A 6 -33.57 2.94 20.90
N LEU A 7 -33.25 4.04 20.20
CA LEU A 7 -31.88 4.32 19.72
C LEU A 7 -31.03 5.21 20.65
N GLU A 8 -31.59 5.70 21.75
CA GLU A 8 -30.83 6.44 22.78
C GLU A 8 -30.22 5.51 23.85
N ASP A 9 -30.52 4.21 23.81
CA ASP A 9 -29.93 3.21 24.70
C ASP A 9 -28.65 2.61 24.06
N PRO A 10 -27.46 2.90 24.61
CA PRO A 10 -26.20 2.39 24.07
C PRO A 10 -26.13 0.86 24.05
N ASP A 11 -26.83 0.16 24.94
CA ASP A 11 -26.84 -1.31 24.94
C ASP A 11 -27.69 -1.88 23.79
N ALA A 12 -28.81 -1.22 23.46
CA ALA A 12 -29.60 -1.57 22.28
C ALA A 12 -28.79 -1.36 21.00
N VAL A 13 -28.05 -0.24 20.90
CA VAL A 13 -27.17 0.05 19.77
C VAL A 13 -26.06 -0.99 19.65
N ARG A 14 -25.43 -1.41 20.77
CA ARG A 14 -24.42 -2.49 20.75
C ARG A 14 -24.98 -3.79 20.20
N ARG A 15 -26.18 -4.19 20.60
CA ARG A 15 -26.82 -5.42 20.09
C ARG A 15 -27.09 -5.32 18.59
N ILE A 16 -27.54 -4.17 18.10
CA ILE A 16 -27.74 -3.93 16.66
C ILE A 16 -26.42 -4.00 15.91
N GLN A 17 -25.37 -3.32 16.39
CA GLN A 17 -24.03 -3.36 15.78
C GLN A 17 -23.46 -4.77 15.74
N GLN A 18 -23.60 -5.54 16.83
CA GLN A 18 -23.18 -6.94 16.90
C GLN A 18 -23.96 -7.83 15.94
N ALA A 19 -25.28 -7.68 15.88
CA ALA A 19 -26.13 -8.41 14.94
C ALA A 19 -25.76 -8.12 13.48
N LEU A 20 -25.58 -6.84 13.12
CA LEU A 20 -25.16 -6.45 11.78
C LEU A 20 -23.74 -6.94 11.46
N ALA A 21 -22.83 -6.96 12.43
CA ALA A 21 -21.49 -7.50 12.26
C ALA A 21 -21.51 -9.02 12.03
N GLN A 22 -22.30 -9.76 12.81
CA GLN A 22 -22.50 -11.20 12.62
C GLN A 22 -23.09 -11.52 11.25
N LEU A 23 -23.98 -10.66 10.75
CA LEU A 23 -24.59 -10.78 9.43
C LEU A 23 -23.71 -10.21 8.30
N GLY A 24 -22.52 -9.66 8.62
CA GLY A 24 -21.56 -9.14 7.65
C GLY A 24 -21.86 -7.75 7.07
N PHE A 25 -22.80 -7.02 7.66
CA PHE A 25 -23.18 -5.66 7.22
C PHE A 25 -22.45 -4.53 7.97
N PHE A 26 -21.83 -4.82 9.11
CA PHE A 26 -21.11 -3.83 9.93
C PHE A 26 -19.66 -4.25 10.16
N ALA A 27 -18.72 -3.38 9.80
CA ALA A 27 -17.28 -3.62 10.00
C ALA A 27 -16.84 -3.17 11.40
N ASN A 28 -15.93 -3.92 12.01
CA ASN A 28 -15.35 -3.55 13.31
C ASN A 28 -14.67 -2.18 13.23
N GLY A 29 -15.05 -1.27 14.14
CA GLY A 29 -14.51 0.09 14.18
C GLY A 29 -15.20 1.11 13.26
N ALA A 30 -16.28 0.73 12.56
CA ALA A 30 -17.06 1.67 11.74
C ALA A 30 -17.76 2.76 12.57
N ASP A 31 -18.12 2.46 13.82
CA ASP A 31 -18.49 3.41 14.87
C ASP A 31 -18.03 2.88 16.24
N LEU A 32 -18.05 3.74 17.27
CA LEU A 32 -17.81 3.31 18.65
C LEU A 32 -18.95 2.39 19.17
N PRO A 33 -18.65 1.39 20.01
CA PRO A 33 -19.66 0.48 20.55
C PRO A 33 -20.75 1.21 21.34
N GLY A 34 -21.99 1.11 20.87
CA GLY A 34 -23.15 1.77 21.48
C GLY A 34 -23.41 3.19 20.97
N VAL A 35 -22.65 3.64 19.97
CA VAL A 35 -22.88 4.91 19.26
C VAL A 35 -23.51 4.62 17.91
N PHE A 36 -24.74 5.09 17.71
CA PHE A 36 -25.44 4.95 16.42
C PHE A 36 -25.00 6.06 15.47
N GLY A 37 -23.77 5.95 14.96
CA GLY A 37 -23.15 6.91 14.06
C GLY A 37 -23.38 6.58 12.59
N SER A 38 -22.66 7.28 11.72
CA SER A 38 -22.78 7.14 10.26
C SER A 38 -22.42 5.73 9.77
N GLY A 39 -21.51 5.02 10.43
CA GLY A 39 -21.15 3.66 10.07
C GLY A 39 -22.29 2.67 10.33
N THR A 40 -22.99 2.85 11.45
CA THR A 40 -24.13 2.05 11.89
C THR A 40 -25.34 2.35 11.01
N THR A 41 -25.59 3.62 10.68
CA THR A 41 -26.62 4.00 9.71
C THR A 41 -26.37 3.36 8.35
N ALA A 42 -25.15 3.43 7.82
CA ALA A 42 -24.81 2.81 6.54
C ALA A 42 -25.00 1.28 6.55
N ALA A 43 -24.62 0.62 7.65
CA ALA A 43 -24.83 -0.81 7.83
C ALA A 43 -26.33 -1.18 7.91
N VAL A 44 -27.13 -0.36 8.58
CA VAL A 44 -28.60 -0.55 8.64
C VAL A 44 -29.23 -0.39 7.26
N VAL A 45 -28.84 0.64 6.49
CA VAL A 45 -29.31 0.81 5.10
C VAL A 45 -28.91 -0.38 4.23
N ALA A 46 -27.68 -0.86 4.36
CA ALA A 46 -27.21 -2.03 3.61
C ALA A 46 -28.01 -3.29 3.98
N PHE A 47 -28.29 -3.50 5.27
CA PHE A 47 -29.13 -4.57 5.75
C PHE A 47 -30.59 -4.44 5.24
N GLN A 48 -31.19 -3.26 5.31
CA GLN A 48 -32.55 -2.99 4.83
C GLN A 48 -32.70 -3.25 3.33
N ARG A 49 -31.70 -2.86 2.52
CA ARG A 49 -31.63 -3.21 1.10
C ARG A 49 -31.64 -4.72 0.88
N SER A 50 -30.95 -5.47 1.73
CA SER A 50 -30.97 -6.94 1.66
C SER A 50 -32.27 -7.56 2.19
N ALA A 51 -32.89 -6.97 3.21
CA ALA A 51 -34.06 -7.52 3.88
C ALA A 51 -35.39 -7.16 3.19
N PHE A 52 -35.42 -6.03 2.47
CA PHE A 52 -36.58 -5.46 1.79
C PHE A 52 -36.25 -5.07 0.33
N PRO A 53 -35.79 -6.00 -0.53
CA PRO A 53 -35.33 -5.67 -1.88
C PRO A 53 -36.41 -5.08 -2.80
N ALA A 54 -37.69 -5.40 -2.53
CA ALA A 54 -38.84 -4.92 -3.30
C ALA A 54 -39.51 -3.67 -2.71
N ASP A 55 -39.07 -3.21 -1.54
CA ASP A 55 -39.67 -2.06 -0.84
C ASP A 55 -38.59 -1.07 -0.42
N GLY A 56 -38.29 -0.14 -1.33
CA GLY A 56 -37.29 0.91 -1.12
C GLY A 56 -37.68 1.92 -0.03
N SER A 57 -38.96 1.98 0.38
CA SER A 57 -39.40 2.85 1.48
C SER A 57 -38.83 2.42 2.83
N GLN A 58 -38.39 1.17 2.94
CA GLN A 58 -37.78 0.60 4.14
C GLN A 58 -36.27 0.86 4.23
N TRP A 59 -35.63 1.52 3.25
CA TRP A 59 -34.17 1.75 3.23
C TRP A 59 -33.78 3.10 3.84
N ASP A 60 -34.47 3.45 4.92
CA ASP A 60 -34.44 4.75 5.57
C ASP A 60 -33.29 4.89 6.59
N GLY A 61 -32.54 3.82 6.85
CA GLY A 61 -31.48 3.78 7.86
C GLY A 61 -32.00 3.73 9.29
N LEU A 62 -33.32 3.54 9.47
CA LEU A 62 -33.98 3.53 10.76
C LEU A 62 -34.27 2.10 11.22
N VAL A 63 -33.85 1.79 12.45
CA VAL A 63 -34.10 0.46 13.04
C VAL A 63 -35.48 0.41 13.66
N GLY A 64 -36.51 0.30 12.81
CA GLY A 64 -37.89 0.10 13.22
C GLY A 64 -38.23 -1.37 13.53
N ARG A 65 -39.46 -1.62 13.98
CA ARG A 65 -39.97 -2.98 14.30
C ARG A 65 -39.81 -3.96 13.13
N GLY A 66 -40.01 -3.51 11.89
CA GLY A 66 -39.83 -4.33 10.69
C GLY A 66 -38.37 -4.74 10.48
N THR A 67 -37.44 -3.78 10.60
CA THR A 67 -35.99 -4.02 10.51
C THR A 67 -35.52 -5.00 11.60
N LEU A 68 -35.95 -4.82 12.85
CA LEU A 68 -35.62 -5.72 13.96
C LEU A 68 -36.15 -7.14 13.74
N ALA A 69 -37.40 -7.31 13.33
CA ALA A 69 -37.98 -8.62 13.07
C ALA A 69 -37.22 -9.39 11.96
N LYS A 70 -36.76 -8.68 10.91
CA LYS A 70 -35.92 -9.29 9.86
C LYS A 70 -34.51 -9.61 10.34
N LEU A 71 -33.95 -8.78 11.23
CA LEU A 71 -32.63 -8.98 11.82
C LEU A 71 -32.63 -10.24 12.68
N ASP A 72 -33.62 -10.38 13.57
CA ASP A 72 -33.80 -11.55 14.42
C ASP A 72 -34.08 -12.81 13.59
N ALA A 73 -34.94 -12.73 12.57
CA ALA A 73 -35.21 -13.85 11.68
C ALA A 73 -33.96 -14.32 10.92
N ARG A 74 -33.08 -13.40 10.51
CA ARG A 74 -31.81 -13.72 9.83
C ARG A 74 -30.77 -14.33 10.78
N LEU A 75 -30.74 -13.91 12.04
CA LEU A 75 -29.87 -14.51 13.05
C LEU A 75 -30.33 -15.92 13.44
N LEU A 76 -31.65 -16.15 13.51
CA LEU A 76 -32.24 -17.44 13.85
C LEU A 76 -32.17 -18.48 12.72
N ALA A 77 -32.20 -18.05 11.46
CA ALA A 77 -32.18 -18.95 10.31
C ALA A 77 -30.82 -19.63 10.04
N GLY A 78 -29.76 -19.27 10.77
CA GLY A 78 -28.38 -19.61 10.40
C GLY A 78 -28.00 -18.99 9.04
N PRO A 79 -26.76 -19.18 8.55
CA PRO A 79 -26.36 -18.60 7.28
C PRO A 79 -27.17 -19.22 6.13
N ALA A 80 -28.21 -18.52 5.67
CA ALA A 80 -28.95 -18.90 4.48
C ALA A 80 -28.02 -18.90 3.24
N PRO A 81 -28.24 -19.80 2.27
CA PRO A 81 -27.48 -19.81 1.02
C PRO A 81 -27.55 -18.43 0.37
N ARG A 82 -26.38 -17.88 0.00
CA ARG A 82 -26.27 -16.56 -0.66
C ARG A 82 -27.25 -16.48 -1.84
N PRO A 83 -27.97 -15.36 -2.01
CA PRO A 83 -28.43 -14.96 -3.33
C PRO A 83 -27.24 -15.05 -4.29
N GLY A 84 -27.40 -15.75 -5.40
CA GLY A 84 -26.33 -15.99 -6.36
C GLY A 84 -25.64 -14.68 -6.78
N PRO A 85 -24.33 -14.72 -7.08
CA PRO A 85 -23.57 -13.53 -7.42
C PRO A 85 -24.19 -12.88 -8.66
N SER A 86 -24.62 -11.61 -8.56
CA SER A 86 -24.24 -10.68 -9.64
C SER A 86 -22.72 -10.64 -9.63
N PRO A 87 -22.04 -10.74 -10.77
CA PRO A 87 -20.61 -10.98 -10.81
C PRO A 87 -19.87 -9.80 -10.19
N SER A 88 -19.57 -9.87 -8.89
CA SER A 88 -18.45 -9.16 -8.30
C SER A 88 -17.23 -10.04 -8.51
N THR A 89 -16.85 -10.22 -9.78
CA THR A 89 -15.52 -10.74 -10.08
C THR A 89 -14.57 -9.62 -9.69
N ASP A 90 -13.82 -9.84 -8.62
CA ASP A 90 -12.59 -9.09 -8.43
C ASP A 90 -11.81 -9.25 -9.74
N GLU A 91 -11.62 -8.15 -10.46
CA GLU A 91 -11.06 -8.16 -11.81
C GLU A 91 -9.67 -7.55 -11.73
N VAL A 92 -8.68 -8.26 -12.24
CA VAL A 92 -7.32 -7.76 -12.36
C VAL A 92 -6.95 -7.72 -13.83
N VAL A 93 -6.82 -6.51 -14.37
CA VAL A 93 -6.53 -6.27 -15.79
C VAL A 93 -5.15 -5.66 -15.89
N GLN A 94 -4.26 -6.32 -16.64
CA GLN A 94 -3.01 -5.71 -17.07
C GLN A 94 -3.33 -4.67 -18.16
N THR A 95 -2.84 -3.44 -18.01
CA THR A 95 -3.26 -2.30 -18.85
C THR A 95 -2.20 -1.78 -19.81
N MET A 96 -0.99 -2.36 -19.86
CA MET A 96 0.08 -1.93 -20.76
C MET A 96 0.12 -2.82 -22.01
N SER A 97 0.65 -2.30 -23.11
CA SER A 97 0.79 -3.08 -24.33
C SER A 97 1.83 -4.22 -24.16
N ALA A 98 1.72 -5.26 -24.99
CA ALA A 98 2.74 -6.32 -25.05
C ALA A 98 4.15 -5.79 -25.39
N GLU A 99 4.23 -4.67 -26.10
CA GLU A 99 5.49 -3.98 -26.43
C GLU A 99 6.06 -3.28 -25.19
N ASP A 100 5.23 -2.55 -24.45
CA ASP A 100 5.66 -1.79 -23.26
C ASP A 100 6.14 -2.67 -22.09
N THR A 101 5.71 -3.94 -22.09
CA THR A 101 6.05 -4.96 -21.09
C THR A 101 7.28 -5.79 -21.45
N GLN A 102 7.91 -5.54 -22.61
CA GLN A 102 9.16 -6.20 -22.97
C GLN A 102 10.28 -5.84 -21.98
N PRO A 103 11.25 -6.74 -21.76
CA PRO A 103 12.38 -6.45 -20.89
C PRO A 103 13.23 -5.32 -21.46
N VAL A 104 13.49 -4.30 -20.64
CA VAL A 104 14.31 -3.15 -21.04
C VAL A 104 15.07 -2.60 -19.83
N THR A 105 16.23 -2.02 -20.07
CA THR A 105 17.07 -1.35 -19.07
C THR A 105 16.78 0.14 -19.04
N PHE A 106 16.58 0.71 -17.86
CA PHE A 106 16.34 2.15 -17.70
C PHE A 106 17.48 2.81 -16.92
N GLY A 107 18.22 3.69 -17.59
CA GLY A 107 19.27 4.47 -16.93
C GLY A 107 18.70 5.54 -16.02
N TYR A 108 19.12 5.53 -14.76
CA TYR A 108 18.80 6.57 -13.78
C TYR A 108 20.08 7.11 -13.15
N ARG A 109 20.05 8.39 -12.77
CA ARG A 109 21.05 8.94 -11.85
C ARG A 109 20.69 8.47 -10.46
N ILE A 110 21.51 7.60 -9.88
CA ILE A 110 21.30 7.04 -8.55
C ILE A 110 22.57 7.20 -7.71
N VAL A 111 22.44 7.03 -6.40
CA VAL A 111 23.58 7.09 -5.50
C VAL A 111 24.39 5.80 -5.61
N GLU A 112 25.69 5.93 -5.82
CA GLU A 112 26.66 4.84 -5.75
C GLU A 112 26.64 4.25 -4.33
N PRO A 113 26.29 2.96 -4.15
CA PRO A 113 26.14 2.37 -2.82
C PRO A 113 27.37 2.51 -1.92
N SER A 114 28.56 2.41 -2.49
CA SER A 114 29.82 2.54 -1.75
C SER A 114 30.05 3.95 -1.17
N SER A 115 29.37 4.98 -1.70
CA SER A 115 29.42 6.34 -1.16
C SER A 115 28.50 6.57 0.04
N VAL A 116 27.60 5.65 0.35
CA VAL A 116 26.68 5.78 1.47
C VAL A 116 27.32 5.23 2.76
N SER A 117 27.48 6.10 3.75
CA SER A 117 28.11 5.80 5.04
C SER A 117 27.09 5.80 6.19
N ARG A 118 27.38 5.02 7.23
CA ARG A 118 26.60 5.00 8.50
C ARG A 118 26.98 6.13 9.47
N VAL A 119 28.15 6.75 9.30
CA VAL A 119 28.80 7.58 10.33
C VAL A 119 29.09 8.98 9.80
N ASP A 120 28.83 9.97 10.66
CA ASP A 120 29.06 11.41 10.53
C ASP A 120 28.39 12.10 9.31
N PRO A 121 27.46 13.05 9.51
CA PRO A 121 26.94 13.91 8.44
C PRO A 121 28.02 14.64 7.62
N GLY A 122 29.28 14.70 8.08
CA GLY A 122 30.44 15.24 7.34
C GLY A 122 31.23 14.25 6.48
N SER A 123 30.82 12.97 6.37
CA SER A 123 31.56 11.93 5.63
C SER A 123 31.39 12.02 4.11
N GLY A 124 31.99 13.06 3.51
CA GLY A 124 32.14 13.21 2.06
C GLY A 124 30.82 13.30 1.26
N ASN A 125 30.97 13.56 -0.03
CA ASN A 125 29.85 13.68 -0.94
C ASN A 125 29.28 12.31 -1.34
N LEU A 126 27.97 12.23 -1.51
CA LEU A 126 27.33 11.13 -2.21
C LEU A 126 27.76 11.20 -3.67
N VAL A 127 28.30 10.09 -4.15
CA VAL A 127 28.79 9.99 -5.51
C VAL A 127 27.63 9.50 -6.37
N THR A 128 27.47 10.11 -7.54
CA THR A 128 26.61 9.49 -8.54
C THR A 128 27.27 8.23 -9.05
N PHE A 129 26.52 7.14 -9.05
CA PHE A 129 26.76 6.10 -10.03
C PHE A 129 26.41 6.76 -11.37
N GLY A 130 27.39 7.42 -12.03
CA GLY A 130 27.16 8.14 -13.29
C GLY A 130 26.27 7.29 -14.18
N THR A 131 25.21 7.87 -14.76
CA THR A 131 24.00 7.18 -15.30
C THR A 131 24.10 5.67 -15.14
N MET A 132 23.53 5.11 -14.06
CA MET A 132 23.45 3.66 -13.85
C MET A 132 23.22 3.03 -15.21
N THR A 133 24.18 2.22 -15.67
CA THR A 133 24.03 1.46 -16.90
C THR A 133 23.51 0.11 -16.43
N PRO A 134 22.19 -0.01 -16.19
CA PRO A 134 21.66 -1.20 -15.55
C PRO A 134 21.90 -2.35 -16.53
N LYS A 135 22.47 -3.44 -16.02
CA LYS A 135 22.79 -4.64 -16.78
C LYS A 135 21.63 -5.60 -16.83
N VAL A 136 20.72 -5.52 -15.86
CA VAL A 136 19.57 -6.39 -15.69
C VAL A 136 18.31 -5.69 -16.23
N PRO A 137 17.77 -6.14 -17.37
CA PRO A 137 16.50 -5.62 -17.87
C PRO A 137 15.37 -5.94 -16.90
N ILE A 138 14.38 -5.05 -16.85
CA ILE A 138 13.13 -5.24 -16.11
C ILE A 138 11.95 -5.27 -17.08
N ARG A 139 10.92 -6.06 -16.77
CA ARG A 139 9.59 -5.91 -17.35
C ARG A 139 8.79 -4.94 -16.48
N ARG A 140 8.14 -3.97 -17.10
CA ARG A 140 7.24 -3.04 -16.40
C ARG A 140 5.80 -3.46 -16.64
N LEU A 141 4.99 -3.47 -15.59
CA LEU A 141 3.59 -3.86 -15.64
C LEU A 141 2.75 -2.79 -14.93
N MET A 142 1.48 -2.73 -15.28
CA MET A 142 0.47 -1.91 -14.62
C MET A 142 -0.82 -2.72 -14.58
N TYR A 143 -1.41 -2.82 -13.39
CA TYR A 143 -2.67 -3.52 -13.19
C TYR A 143 -3.73 -2.57 -12.68
N ARG A 144 -4.88 -2.58 -13.35
CA ARG A 144 -6.14 -2.05 -12.83
C ARG A 144 -6.86 -3.17 -12.12
N ILE A 145 -7.17 -2.95 -10.85
CA ILE A 145 -7.82 -3.93 -9.99
C ILE A 145 -9.18 -3.38 -9.58
N THR A 146 -10.26 -4.04 -9.99
CA THR A 146 -11.61 -3.75 -9.51
C THR A 146 -11.94 -4.74 -8.41
N ARG A 147 -12.18 -4.29 -7.19
CA ARG A 147 -12.54 -5.14 -6.05
C ARG A 147 -13.64 -4.50 -5.24
N GLN A 148 -14.74 -5.22 -5.04
CA GLN A 148 -15.92 -4.71 -4.33
C GLN A 148 -16.41 -3.34 -4.83
N GLY A 149 -16.40 -3.14 -6.16
CA GLY A 149 -16.80 -1.89 -6.80
C GLY A 149 -15.81 -0.73 -6.64
N LYS A 150 -14.65 -0.95 -6.02
CA LYS A 150 -13.56 0.03 -5.91
C LYS A 150 -12.47 -0.29 -6.92
N VAL A 151 -11.86 0.76 -7.48
CA VAL A 151 -10.74 0.64 -8.40
C VAL A 151 -9.44 0.88 -7.63
N TYR A 152 -8.43 0.08 -7.93
CA TYR A 152 -7.07 0.23 -7.45
C TYR A 152 -6.09 0.09 -8.61
N TRP A 153 -4.92 0.69 -8.45
CA TRP A 153 -3.84 0.59 -9.43
C TRP A 153 -2.56 0.12 -8.77
N VAL A 154 -1.92 -0.89 -9.37
CA VAL A 154 -0.62 -1.39 -8.90
C VAL A 154 0.34 -1.49 -10.06
N GLY A 155 1.45 -0.77 -9.97
CA GLY A 155 2.57 -0.93 -10.87
C GLY A 155 3.48 -2.05 -10.38
N ALA A 156 4.11 -2.78 -11.30
CA ALA A 156 5.11 -3.77 -10.95
C ALA A 156 6.34 -3.68 -11.86
N ALA A 157 7.52 -3.90 -11.28
CA ALA A 157 8.74 -4.12 -12.03
C ALA A 157 9.30 -5.51 -11.70
N VAL A 158 9.50 -6.31 -12.76
CA VAL A 158 9.98 -7.68 -12.66
C VAL A 158 11.37 -7.75 -13.27
N PRO A 159 12.45 -7.84 -12.45
CA PRO A 159 13.77 -8.17 -12.97
C PRO A 159 13.73 -9.47 -13.76
N THR A 160 14.45 -9.52 -14.88
CA THR A 160 14.57 -10.74 -15.72
C THR A 160 15.21 -11.92 -14.99
N THR A 161 15.87 -11.67 -13.86
CA THR A 161 16.46 -12.67 -12.96
C THR A 161 15.45 -13.29 -11.98
N VAL A 162 14.20 -12.81 -11.95
CA VAL A 162 13.11 -13.39 -11.15
C VAL A 162 12.49 -14.56 -11.89
N GLU A 163 12.60 -15.76 -11.29
CA GLU A 163 12.06 -17.00 -11.85
C GLU A 163 10.94 -17.57 -10.98
N ALA A 164 11.04 -17.45 -9.65
CA ALA A 164 10.15 -18.11 -8.70
C ALA A 164 8.89 -17.30 -8.33
N PHE A 165 8.95 -15.97 -8.45
CA PHE A 165 7.86 -15.05 -8.05
C PHE A 165 7.41 -15.25 -6.60
N ASP A 166 8.34 -15.65 -5.72
CA ASP A 166 8.11 -16.00 -4.32
C ASP A 166 8.59 -14.90 -3.34
N GLU A 167 9.16 -13.81 -3.86
CA GLU A 167 9.52 -12.65 -3.05
C GLU A 167 9.04 -11.33 -3.67
N ALA A 168 8.64 -10.40 -2.81
CA ALA A 168 8.22 -9.05 -3.21
C ALA A 168 8.91 -7.96 -2.40
N GLN A 169 9.15 -6.82 -3.05
CA GLN A 169 9.48 -5.56 -2.40
C GLN A 169 8.34 -4.57 -2.66
N VAL A 170 7.66 -4.10 -1.62
CA VAL A 170 6.57 -3.12 -1.76
C VAL A 170 7.12 -1.72 -1.54
N PHE A 171 6.84 -0.78 -2.45
CA PHE A 171 7.21 0.62 -2.28
C PHE A 171 5.98 1.53 -2.17
N PHE A 172 5.87 2.22 -1.03
CA PHE A 172 4.82 3.20 -0.77
C PHE A 172 5.29 4.62 -1.13
N HIS A 173 4.70 5.17 -2.19
CA HIS A 173 5.06 6.48 -2.74
C HIS A 173 4.53 7.66 -1.92
N PRO A 174 5.07 8.89 -2.07
CA PRO A 174 4.55 10.12 -1.44
C PRO A 174 3.10 10.44 -1.82
N ALA A 175 2.39 11.17 -0.95
CA ALA A 175 1.01 11.56 -1.20
C ALA A 175 0.88 12.36 -2.51
N PRO A 176 0.05 11.91 -3.46
CA PRO A 176 -0.03 12.49 -4.81
C PRO A 176 -0.54 13.93 -4.79
N GLY A 177 -1.40 14.29 -3.82
CA GLY A 177 -1.87 15.67 -3.62
C GLY A 177 -0.73 16.69 -3.39
N GLN A 178 0.38 16.29 -2.77
CA GLN A 178 1.55 17.18 -2.59
C GLN A 178 2.27 17.49 -3.91
N ALA A 179 2.11 16.63 -4.92
CA ALA A 179 2.60 16.83 -6.28
C ALA A 179 1.56 17.51 -7.20
N GLY A 180 0.42 17.93 -6.64
CA GLY A 180 -0.67 18.59 -7.35
C GLY A 180 -1.54 17.65 -8.17
N LEU A 181 -1.62 16.37 -7.79
CA LEU A 181 -2.53 15.41 -8.42
C LEU A 181 -3.90 15.42 -7.72
N SER A 182 -4.97 15.26 -8.50
CA SER A 182 -6.34 15.17 -8.01
C SER A 182 -6.72 13.71 -7.76
N ASP A 183 -7.28 13.42 -6.58
CA ASP A 183 -7.89 12.11 -6.29
C ASP A 183 -9.08 11.81 -7.22
N GLY A 184 -9.72 12.84 -7.79
CA GLY A 184 -10.80 12.67 -8.77
C GLY A 184 -10.37 12.02 -10.08
N ASP A 185 -9.08 12.13 -10.44
CA ASP A 185 -8.50 11.52 -11.65
C ASP A 185 -8.02 10.07 -11.40
N TYR A 186 -7.98 9.63 -10.14
CA TYR A 186 -7.47 8.30 -9.77
C TYR A 186 -8.23 7.12 -10.41
N PRO A 187 -9.58 7.12 -10.50
CA PRO A 187 -10.32 5.96 -11.04
C PRO A 187 -9.94 5.57 -12.46
N THR A 188 -9.50 6.54 -13.28
CA THR A 188 -9.03 6.35 -14.65
C THR A 188 -7.51 6.38 -14.78
N PHE A 189 -6.79 6.60 -13.67
CA PHE A 189 -5.36 6.91 -13.66
C PHE A 189 -5.02 8.07 -14.61
N GLY A 190 -5.95 9.03 -14.75
CA GLY A 190 -5.86 10.14 -15.69
C GLY A 190 -5.09 11.34 -15.15
N GLY A 191 -5.22 12.48 -15.83
CA GLY A 191 -4.57 13.72 -15.41
C GLY A 191 -3.05 13.59 -15.40
N ARG A 192 -2.45 13.70 -14.22
CA ARG A 192 -0.98 13.59 -14.00
C ARG A 192 -0.58 12.33 -13.21
N TRP A 193 -1.48 11.35 -13.06
CA TRP A 193 -1.21 10.13 -12.31
C TRP A 193 -0.11 9.25 -12.93
N ASP A 194 0.06 9.33 -14.25
CA ASP A 194 1.19 8.78 -15.00
C ASP A 194 2.56 9.22 -14.42
N THR A 195 2.64 10.43 -13.88
CA THR A 195 3.90 10.93 -13.28
C THR A 195 4.32 10.17 -12.02
N VAL A 196 3.39 9.49 -11.34
CA VAL A 196 3.70 8.62 -10.19
C VAL A 196 4.18 7.24 -10.67
N TYR A 197 3.79 6.81 -11.87
CA TYR A 197 4.26 5.56 -12.46
C TYR A 197 5.78 5.48 -12.57
N ARG A 198 6.47 6.63 -12.65
CA ARG A 198 7.94 6.73 -12.67
C ARG A 198 8.66 5.91 -11.60
N TYR A 199 8.04 5.67 -10.44
CA TYR A 199 8.64 4.86 -9.36
C TYR A 199 8.85 3.40 -9.77
N VAL A 200 8.03 2.87 -10.69
CA VAL A 200 8.12 1.49 -11.16
C VAL A 200 9.46 1.24 -11.88
N PRO A 201 9.79 1.92 -12.99
CA PRO A 201 11.08 1.71 -13.63
C PRO A 201 12.26 2.25 -12.83
N TRP A 202 12.09 3.34 -12.09
CA TRP A 202 13.17 3.95 -11.30
C TRP A 202 13.67 3.06 -10.16
N LEU A 203 12.76 2.55 -9.35
CA LEU A 203 13.12 1.68 -8.23
C LEU A 203 13.29 0.23 -8.70
N GLY A 204 12.57 -0.18 -9.74
CA GLY A 204 12.70 -1.50 -10.34
C GLY A 204 14.10 -1.75 -10.88
N SER A 205 14.69 -0.75 -11.56
CA SER A 205 16.07 -0.85 -12.06
C SER A 205 17.07 -0.95 -10.91
N GLN A 206 16.89 -0.16 -9.84
CA GLN A 206 17.72 -0.24 -8.63
C GLN A 206 17.57 -1.59 -7.90
N LEU A 207 16.36 -2.15 -7.85
CA LEU A 207 16.13 -3.49 -7.28
C LEU A 207 16.82 -4.56 -8.11
N ALA A 208 16.69 -4.52 -9.42
CA ALA A 208 17.30 -5.48 -10.33
C ALA A 208 18.84 -5.51 -10.19
N GLU A 209 19.48 -4.33 -10.16
CA GLU A 209 20.94 -4.24 -10.00
C GLU A 209 21.43 -4.59 -8.60
N SER A 210 20.57 -4.53 -7.56
CA SER A 210 20.95 -5.00 -6.23
C SER A 210 21.18 -6.52 -6.16
N GLY A 211 20.79 -7.27 -7.21
CA GLY A 211 20.85 -8.74 -7.26
C GLY A 211 19.71 -9.43 -6.52
N ARG A 212 18.78 -8.68 -5.91
CA ARG A 212 17.59 -9.25 -5.28
C ARG A 212 16.66 -9.88 -6.30
N LYS A 213 16.22 -11.10 -6.02
CA LYS A 213 15.25 -11.85 -6.84
C LYS A 213 13.82 -11.54 -6.40
N GLN A 214 13.49 -10.24 -6.31
CA GLN A 214 12.21 -9.74 -5.82
C GLN A 214 11.44 -9.05 -6.95
N VAL A 215 10.12 -9.21 -6.95
CA VAL A 215 9.23 -8.36 -7.74
C VAL A 215 9.00 -7.06 -6.98
N LEU A 216 9.25 -5.91 -7.61
CA LEU A 216 8.85 -4.62 -7.04
C LEU A 216 7.35 -4.42 -7.27
N LEU A 217 6.61 -4.11 -6.21
CA LEU A 217 5.21 -3.70 -6.26
C LEU A 217 5.08 -2.24 -5.80
N VAL A 218 4.39 -1.43 -6.59
CA VAL A 218 4.09 -0.03 -6.28
C VAL A 218 2.57 0.15 -6.26
N PRO A 219 1.90 -0.03 -5.11
CA PRO A 219 0.48 0.29 -4.99
C PRO A 219 0.30 1.80 -5.09
N PHE A 220 -0.38 2.25 -6.15
CA PHE A 220 -0.70 3.67 -6.32
C PHE A 220 -1.91 4.03 -5.48
N MET A 221 -1.75 4.98 -4.58
CA MET A 221 -2.72 5.31 -3.52
C MET A 221 -3.22 6.74 -3.67
N ALA A 222 -4.54 6.89 -3.77
CA ALA A 222 -5.24 8.15 -3.50
C ALA A 222 -5.01 8.60 -2.05
N GLY A 223 -5.17 9.90 -1.76
CA GLY A 223 -4.84 10.48 -0.46
C GLY A 223 -5.51 9.76 0.73
N HIS A 224 -6.76 9.35 0.56
CA HIS A 224 -7.54 8.63 1.59
C HIS A 224 -7.08 7.18 1.84
N MET A 225 -6.19 6.62 1.03
CA MET A 225 -5.78 5.20 1.10
C MET A 225 -4.57 4.96 2.01
N TYR A 226 -3.81 6.00 2.37
CA TYR A 226 -2.55 5.85 3.09
C TYR A 226 -2.67 5.23 4.50
N SER A 227 -3.81 5.42 5.17
CA SER A 227 -4.09 4.82 6.48
C SER A 227 -4.79 3.45 6.38
N THR A 228 -5.32 3.10 5.21
CA THR A 228 -6.13 1.88 5.00
C THR A 228 -5.46 0.85 4.09
N LEU A 229 -4.28 1.16 3.54
CA LEU A 229 -3.51 0.33 2.60
C LEU A 229 -4.14 0.12 1.22
N GLY A 230 -5.26 0.76 0.91
CA GLY A 230 -5.91 0.65 -0.40
C GLY A 230 -6.16 -0.81 -0.79
N PHE A 231 -5.54 -1.27 -1.89
CA PHE A 231 -5.66 -2.66 -2.37
C PHE A 231 -5.16 -3.69 -1.36
N LEU A 232 -4.17 -3.33 -0.54
CA LEU A 232 -3.54 -4.22 0.44
C LEU A 232 -4.30 -4.27 1.78
N ALA A 233 -5.49 -3.66 1.87
CA ALA A 233 -6.30 -3.62 3.09
C ALA A 233 -6.71 -5.03 3.57
N GLY A 234 -6.65 -5.22 4.89
CA GLY A 234 -7.16 -6.41 5.59
C GLY A 234 -6.13 -7.53 5.69
N ASP A 235 -5.66 -8.04 4.55
CA ASP A 235 -4.61 -9.08 4.49
C ASP A 235 -3.60 -8.76 3.39
N PRO A 236 -2.57 -7.93 3.69
CA PRO A 236 -1.61 -7.52 2.68
C PRO A 236 -0.77 -8.69 2.15
N VAL A 237 -0.54 -9.72 2.96
CA VAL A 237 0.25 -10.90 2.56
C VAL A 237 -0.52 -11.70 1.52
N ALA A 238 -1.79 -12.01 1.78
CA ALA A 238 -2.63 -12.72 0.80
C ALA A 238 -2.78 -11.92 -0.51
N ARG A 239 -2.92 -10.59 -0.43
CA ARG A 239 -3.02 -9.71 -1.61
C ARG A 239 -1.74 -9.68 -2.44
N ILE A 240 -0.58 -9.70 -1.79
CA ILE A 240 0.71 -9.78 -2.47
C ILE A 240 0.89 -11.15 -3.12
N THR A 241 0.56 -12.24 -2.43
CA THR A 241 0.62 -13.61 -2.97
C THR A 241 -0.25 -13.76 -4.22
N GLU A 242 -1.49 -13.25 -4.16
CA GLU A 242 -2.41 -13.22 -5.30
C GLU A 242 -1.79 -12.46 -6.49
N LEU A 243 -1.28 -11.26 -6.25
CA LEU A 243 -0.71 -10.42 -7.30
C LEU A 243 0.57 -11.00 -7.90
N LEU A 244 1.42 -11.65 -7.09
CA LEU A 244 2.61 -12.35 -7.58
C LEU A 244 2.24 -13.51 -8.51
N GLY A 245 1.18 -14.27 -8.20
CA GLY A 245 0.65 -15.31 -9.09
C GLY A 245 0.14 -14.76 -10.41
N ILE A 246 -0.58 -13.64 -10.37
CA ILE A 246 -1.06 -12.95 -11.59
C ILE A 246 0.12 -12.44 -12.43
N ILE A 247 1.14 -11.85 -11.78
CA ILE A 247 2.35 -11.37 -12.44
C ILE A 247 3.11 -12.54 -13.07
N ARG A 248 3.26 -13.66 -12.36
CA ARG A 248 3.88 -14.88 -12.88
C ARG A 248 3.15 -15.37 -14.13
N GLY A 249 1.83 -15.48 -14.09
CA GLY A 249 1.01 -15.88 -15.24
C GLY A 249 1.17 -14.91 -16.41
N THR A 250 1.19 -13.61 -16.15
CA THR A 250 1.40 -12.57 -17.17
C THR A 250 2.78 -12.66 -17.84
N VAL A 251 3.83 -12.93 -17.06
CA VAL A 251 5.22 -12.93 -17.55
C VAL A 251 5.62 -14.26 -18.19
N THR A 252 5.12 -15.38 -17.67
CA THR A 252 5.60 -16.73 -18.00
C THR A 252 4.53 -17.64 -18.61
N GLY A 253 3.26 -17.27 -18.51
CA GLY A 253 2.13 -18.16 -18.81
C GLY A 253 1.77 -19.14 -17.69
N ASP A 254 2.59 -19.24 -16.62
CA ASP A 254 2.31 -20.11 -15.49
C ASP A 254 1.44 -19.42 -14.43
N ALA A 255 0.18 -19.83 -14.35
CA ALA A 255 -0.79 -19.32 -13.38
C ALA A 255 -0.74 -20.02 -12.01
N THR A 256 0.25 -20.87 -11.75
CA THR A 256 0.39 -21.58 -10.47
C THR A 256 0.69 -20.59 -9.35
N PRO A 257 -0.13 -20.54 -8.28
CA PRO A 257 0.12 -19.64 -7.15
C PRO A 257 1.49 -19.89 -6.51
N PRO A 258 2.32 -18.84 -6.34
CA PRO A 258 3.61 -18.97 -5.69
C PRO A 258 3.44 -19.15 -4.17
N THR A 259 4.40 -19.84 -3.55
CA THR A 259 4.54 -19.82 -2.09
C THR A 259 5.47 -18.67 -1.71
N VAL A 260 4.90 -17.58 -1.20
CA VAL A 260 5.69 -16.40 -0.83
C VAL A 260 6.57 -16.70 0.37
N ARG A 261 7.87 -16.41 0.25
CA ARG A 261 8.89 -16.66 1.27
C ARG A 261 9.49 -15.41 1.89
N ALA A 262 9.40 -14.26 1.21
CA ALA A 262 9.89 -13.00 1.75
C ALA A 262 9.13 -11.81 1.18
N ILE A 263 8.82 -10.86 2.05
CA ILE A 263 8.27 -9.57 1.68
C ILE A 263 9.12 -8.48 2.33
N GLY A 264 9.59 -7.54 1.53
CA GLY A 264 10.21 -6.31 1.99
C GLY A 264 9.28 -5.11 1.78
N GLY A 265 9.45 -4.07 2.58
CA GLY A 265 8.70 -2.82 2.47
C GLY A 265 9.64 -1.63 2.40
N ALA A 266 9.27 -0.62 1.61
CA ALA A 266 9.99 0.64 1.57
C ALA A 266 9.01 1.81 1.41
N SER A 267 9.37 2.97 1.95
CA SER A 267 8.55 4.17 1.79
C SER A 267 9.37 5.42 1.60
N PHE A 268 8.74 6.41 0.98
CA PHE A 268 9.24 7.76 0.90
C PHE A 268 8.14 8.77 1.24
N SER A 269 8.50 9.84 1.95
CA SER A 269 7.60 10.90 2.38
C SER A 269 6.38 10.35 3.13
N VAL A 270 5.16 10.83 2.81
CA VAL A 270 3.88 10.37 3.40
C VAL A 270 3.65 8.86 3.27
N GLY A 271 4.35 8.17 2.36
CA GLY A 271 4.33 6.70 2.26
C GLY A 271 4.66 5.97 3.56
N ILE A 272 5.35 6.62 4.50
CA ILE A 272 5.65 6.04 5.81
C ILE A 272 4.39 5.61 6.59
N SER A 273 3.27 6.31 6.42
CA SER A 273 2.01 5.94 7.07
C SER A 273 1.48 4.60 6.55
N ALA A 274 1.56 4.38 5.24
CA ALA A 274 1.19 3.12 4.64
C ALA A 274 2.19 2.01 5.01
N LEU A 275 3.50 2.29 5.02
CA LEU A 275 4.50 1.31 5.44
C LEU A 275 4.30 0.85 6.89
N ALA A 276 3.95 1.77 7.79
CA ALA A 276 3.68 1.44 9.19
C ALA A 276 2.46 0.53 9.33
N THR A 277 1.33 0.88 8.69
CA THR A 277 0.13 0.03 8.69
C THR A 277 0.40 -1.33 8.05
N PHE A 278 1.16 -1.35 6.95
CA PHE A 278 1.56 -2.57 6.26
C PHE A 278 2.40 -3.47 7.15
N ALA A 279 3.42 -2.93 7.82
CA ALA A 279 4.27 -3.71 8.71
C ALA A 279 3.50 -4.30 9.89
N GLN A 280 2.58 -3.54 10.50
CA GLN A 280 1.73 -4.04 11.58
C GLN A 280 0.86 -5.22 11.14
N GLN A 281 0.31 -5.18 9.92
CA GLN A 281 -0.54 -6.25 9.38
C GLN A 281 0.26 -7.43 8.83
N ALA A 282 1.45 -7.21 8.27
CA ALA A 282 2.28 -8.24 7.67
C ALA A 282 3.19 -8.96 8.68
N ALA A 283 3.60 -8.30 9.77
CA ALA A 283 4.51 -8.86 10.77
C ALA A 283 4.08 -10.23 11.35
N PRO A 284 2.80 -10.48 11.69
CA PRO A 284 2.36 -11.77 12.22
C PRO A 284 2.59 -12.96 11.26
N SER A 285 2.78 -12.72 9.96
CA SER A 285 3.06 -13.78 8.99
C SER A 285 4.46 -14.38 9.10
N GLY A 286 5.41 -13.67 9.73
CA GLY A 286 6.83 -14.04 9.73
C GLY A 286 7.55 -13.88 8.38
N LEU A 287 6.86 -13.40 7.32
CA LEU A 287 7.44 -13.23 5.99
C LEU A 287 8.10 -11.86 5.79
N LEU A 288 7.94 -10.93 6.73
CA LEU A 288 8.49 -9.59 6.62
C LEU A 288 10.00 -9.61 6.90
N THR A 289 10.81 -9.35 5.87
CA THR A 289 12.28 -9.50 5.94
C THR A 289 13.00 -8.20 6.20
N ASP A 290 12.59 -7.12 5.53
CA ASP A 290 13.18 -5.81 5.73
C ASP A 290 12.24 -4.64 5.44
N LEU A 291 12.52 -3.51 6.08
CA LEU A 291 11.73 -2.29 6.02
C LEU A 291 12.68 -1.11 5.84
N THR A 292 12.41 -0.27 4.84
CA THR A 292 13.25 0.89 4.54
C THR A 292 12.46 2.18 4.51
N ASP A 293 12.88 3.15 5.33
CA ASP A 293 12.30 4.49 5.38
C ASP A 293 13.29 5.51 4.80
N PHE A 294 12.93 6.14 3.67
CA PHE A 294 13.72 7.18 3.00
C PHE A 294 13.41 8.62 3.48
N ASP A 295 12.55 8.78 4.48
CA ASP A 295 12.17 10.10 5.01
C ASP A 295 12.73 10.35 6.43
N GLY A 296 12.85 9.28 7.23
CA GLY A 296 13.42 9.33 8.57
C GLY A 296 12.59 10.17 9.54
N LEU A 297 13.25 10.76 10.55
CA LEU A 297 12.59 11.59 11.58
C LEU A 297 12.14 12.97 11.07
N TYR A 298 12.41 13.30 9.80
CA TYR A 298 11.89 14.53 9.17
C TYR A 298 10.39 14.43 8.89
N SER A 299 9.84 13.21 8.88
CA SER A 299 8.41 13.01 8.74
C SER A 299 7.66 13.53 9.98
N ASN A 300 6.66 14.38 9.74
CA ASN A 300 5.68 14.78 10.76
C ASN A 300 4.66 13.67 11.07
N SER A 301 4.82 12.47 10.49
CA SER A 301 3.95 11.33 10.73
C SER A 301 4.01 10.89 12.19
N PRO A 302 2.86 10.53 12.81
CA PRO A 302 2.86 9.88 14.14
C PRO A 302 3.62 8.55 14.14
N HIS A 303 3.89 7.97 12.96
CA HIS A 303 4.63 6.72 12.77
C HIS A 303 6.15 6.90 12.59
N LYS A 304 6.69 8.12 12.79
CA LYS A 304 8.14 8.39 12.72
C LYS A 304 8.97 7.52 13.69
N HIS A 305 8.34 7.00 14.74
CA HIS A 305 8.88 5.95 15.60
C HIS A 305 8.28 4.63 15.16
N PHE A 306 8.94 3.97 14.22
CA PHE A 306 8.46 2.73 13.62
C PHE A 306 8.29 1.66 14.71
N SER A 307 7.09 1.13 14.89
CA SER A 307 6.80 -0.02 15.75
C SER A 307 6.12 -1.10 14.89
N GLY A 308 6.41 -2.38 15.15
CA GLY A 308 5.80 -3.49 14.41
C GLY A 308 6.64 -4.06 13.25
N ALA A 309 7.97 -3.97 13.30
CA ALA A 309 8.83 -4.61 12.29
C ALA A 309 8.79 -6.16 12.36
N GLY A 310 8.25 -6.78 13.42
CA GLY A 310 8.05 -8.23 13.47
C GLY A 310 9.31 -9.09 13.31
N GLY A 311 10.49 -8.53 13.57
CA GLY A 311 11.80 -9.18 13.32
C GLY A 311 12.50 -8.72 12.04
N ALA A 312 11.81 -7.98 11.16
CA ALA A 312 12.37 -7.44 9.93
C ALA A 312 13.53 -6.46 10.19
N VAL A 313 14.51 -6.44 9.29
CA VAL A 313 15.62 -5.50 9.32
C VAL A 313 15.12 -4.09 8.96
N LEU A 314 15.10 -3.19 9.94
CA LEU A 314 14.75 -1.78 9.72
C LEU A 314 15.97 -0.98 9.25
N ARG A 315 15.83 -0.25 8.14
CA ARG A 315 16.80 0.73 7.63
C ARG A 315 16.13 2.10 7.56
N ARG A 316 16.86 3.14 7.95
CA ARG A 316 16.36 4.53 7.91
C ARG A 316 17.38 5.46 7.30
N TYR A 317 16.94 6.28 6.36
CA TYR A 317 17.76 7.33 5.75
C TYR A 317 17.23 8.69 6.20
N MET A 318 18.10 9.46 6.86
CA MET A 318 17.75 10.77 7.40
C MET A 318 18.26 11.89 6.50
N GLN A 319 17.41 12.87 6.23
CA GLN A 319 17.72 14.06 5.42
C GLN A 319 18.37 15.20 6.23
N GLY A 320 18.40 15.10 7.57
CA GLY A 320 18.90 16.12 8.48
C GLY A 320 20.21 15.72 9.18
N GLY A 321 20.84 16.69 9.86
CA GLY A 321 22.12 16.53 10.56
C GLY A 321 22.08 15.83 11.92
N LEU A 322 20.95 15.22 12.30
CA LEU A 322 20.86 14.44 13.54
C LEU A 322 21.82 13.24 13.47
N ARG A 323 22.60 13.05 14.54
CA ARG A 323 23.50 11.90 14.65
C ARG A 323 22.68 10.61 14.72
N PRO A 324 22.96 9.59 13.89
CA PRO A 324 22.26 8.31 13.95
C PRO A 324 22.53 7.62 15.30
N GLY A 325 21.59 7.71 16.23
CA GLY A 325 21.51 6.82 17.38
C GLY A 325 20.71 5.58 16.98
N GLY A 326 21.38 4.46 16.71
CA GLY A 326 20.74 3.18 16.38
C GLY A 326 21.45 2.38 15.30
N LEU A 327 21.28 1.06 15.31
CA LEU A 327 21.77 0.17 14.26
C LEU A 327 21.04 0.47 12.94
N ARG A 328 21.77 0.55 11.82
CA ARG A 328 21.25 0.68 10.44
C ARG A 328 20.47 1.98 10.13
N VAL A 329 20.88 3.07 10.75
CA VAL A 329 20.47 4.45 10.37
C VAL A 329 21.58 5.09 9.52
N TYR A 330 21.21 5.71 8.41
CA TYR A 330 22.11 6.35 7.45
C TYR A 330 21.79 7.84 7.35
N SER A 331 22.82 8.69 7.37
CA SER A 331 22.66 10.15 7.30
C SER A 331 23.02 10.64 5.90
N ALA A 332 22.09 11.34 5.25
CA ALA A 332 22.22 11.93 3.93
C ALA A 332 21.79 13.42 3.95
N PRO A 333 22.44 14.28 4.76
CA PRO A 333 22.10 15.69 4.84
C PRO A 333 22.52 16.45 3.58
N GLY A 334 21.97 17.65 3.40
CA GLY A 334 22.22 18.53 2.25
C GLY A 334 23.66 18.61 1.75
N PRO A 335 24.67 18.83 2.61
CA PRO A 335 26.07 18.90 2.18
C PRO A 335 26.55 17.68 1.39
N ARG A 336 26.05 16.48 1.70
CA ARG A 336 26.46 15.26 0.97
C ARG A 336 25.92 15.22 -0.45
N TRP A 337 24.85 15.96 -0.76
CA TRP A 337 24.24 16.02 -2.08
C TRP A 337 24.77 17.16 -2.95
N ALA A 338 25.78 17.91 -2.49
CA ALA A 338 26.28 19.11 -3.16
C ALA A 338 26.82 18.83 -4.58
N GLU A 339 27.39 17.65 -4.80
CA GLU A 339 27.93 17.23 -6.12
C GLU A 339 27.02 16.23 -6.85
N PHE A 340 25.95 15.76 -6.22
CA PHE A 340 24.99 14.87 -6.85
C PHE A 340 24.11 15.69 -7.81
N PRO A 341 24.00 15.40 -9.11
CA PRO A 341 23.25 16.19 -10.07
C PRO A 341 21.76 15.80 -10.15
N PRO A 342 20.81 16.74 -9.97
CA PRO A 342 21.05 18.16 -9.70
C PRO A 342 21.51 18.40 -8.26
N ALA A 343 22.53 19.25 -8.10
CA ALA A 343 23.10 19.61 -6.81
C ALA A 343 21.99 20.09 -5.86
N ALA A 344 21.87 19.47 -4.69
CA ALA A 344 20.86 19.87 -3.73
C ALA A 344 21.26 21.19 -3.07
N LYS A 345 20.41 22.21 -3.17
CA LYS A 345 20.64 23.53 -2.57
C LYS A 345 19.75 23.77 -1.35
N THR A 346 18.66 23.03 -1.26
CA THR A 346 17.63 23.18 -0.23
C THR A 346 17.27 21.81 0.37
N GLY A 347 16.65 21.83 1.54
CA GLY A 347 16.09 20.61 2.13
C GLY A 347 15.01 19.95 1.25
N LYS A 348 14.30 20.72 0.42
CA LYS A 348 13.33 20.18 -0.55
C LYS A 348 14.03 19.40 -1.68
N ASP A 349 15.20 19.86 -2.12
CA ASP A 349 16.00 19.15 -3.12
C ASP A 349 16.48 17.82 -2.56
N VAL A 350 17.02 17.84 -1.34
CA VAL A 350 17.42 16.61 -0.62
C VAL A 350 16.26 15.64 -0.50
N HIS A 351 15.10 16.13 -0.05
CA HIS A 351 13.88 15.33 0.08
C HIS A 351 13.55 14.62 -1.24
N ALA A 352 13.50 15.35 -2.36
CA ALA A 352 13.18 14.79 -3.67
C ALA A 352 14.19 13.74 -4.17
N LEU A 353 15.45 13.81 -3.71
CA LEU A 353 16.53 12.92 -4.14
C LEU A 353 16.64 11.63 -3.32
N MET A 354 15.98 11.51 -2.17
CA MET A 354 16.14 10.37 -1.28
C MET A 354 15.90 8.98 -1.90
N PRO A 355 14.93 8.78 -2.82
CA PRO A 355 14.73 7.46 -3.43
C PRO A 355 15.90 7.01 -4.33
N ASN A 356 16.88 7.88 -4.63
CA ASN A 356 18.13 7.49 -5.30
C ASN A 356 19.06 6.62 -4.44
N LEU A 357 18.76 6.46 -3.14
CA LEU A 357 19.48 5.59 -2.22
C LEU A 357 18.91 4.15 -2.20
N PHE A 358 17.93 3.85 -3.06
CA PHE A 358 17.22 2.57 -3.04
C PHE A 358 18.15 1.39 -3.37
N LEU A 359 19.04 1.54 -4.35
CA LEU A 359 20.03 0.51 -4.67
C LEU A 359 20.88 0.15 -3.44
N HIS A 360 21.40 1.17 -2.74
CA HIS A 360 22.14 0.94 -1.50
C HIS A 360 21.30 0.20 -0.47
N ALA A 361 20.04 0.59 -0.25
CA ALA A 361 19.16 -0.08 0.72
C ALA A 361 18.96 -1.56 0.40
N MET A 362 18.78 -1.90 -0.88
CA MET A 362 18.53 -3.26 -1.34
C MET A 362 19.81 -4.12 -1.38
N SER A 363 20.99 -3.51 -1.54
CA SER A 363 22.28 -4.22 -1.64
C SER A 363 22.75 -4.83 -0.32
N TRP A 364 22.13 -4.47 0.81
CA TRP A 364 22.40 -5.13 2.08
C TRP A 364 21.60 -6.43 2.14
N LEU A 365 22.29 -7.55 1.89
CA LEU A 365 21.80 -8.87 2.25
C LEU A 365 21.57 -8.91 3.78
N SER A 366 20.47 -9.57 4.15
CA SER A 366 20.02 -9.81 5.54
C SER A 366 21.13 -10.43 6.37
#